data_AF-A0A9C7Z758-F1
#
_entry.id   AF-A0A9C7Z758-F1
#
_cell.length_a   1.000
_cell.length_b   1.000
_cell.length_c   1.000
_cell.angle_alpha   90.00
_cell.angle_beta   90.00
_cell.angle_gamma   90.00
#
_symmetry.space_group_name_H-M   'P 1'
#
loop_
_entity.id
_entity.type
_entity.pdbx_description
1 polymer ?
#
loop_
_entity_poly.entity_id
_entity_poly.type
_entity_poly.pdbx_seq_one_letter_code
_entity_poly.pdbx_strand_id
1 'polypeptide(L)'
;MRLLRYRPRSIAEVRSRLHSLGFTEKEVDKAVSTAEAAGLLDDEAFARVWVQDRLLHHPLSQRAIRQELADKGIDRQMINAAMQKLYPTKAEKEIALKLAGERLARYATLDRAKRMQRTISFLTRRGFSFSLARSVAEIVARDHGDNED
;
A
#
# COMPACT_ATOMS: atom_id res chain seq x y z
N MET A 1 -16.72 26.25 -4.99
CA MET A 1 -17.21 24.95 -5.50
C MET A 1 -16.61 23.83 -4.65
N ARG A 2 -17.46 23.09 -3.93
CA ARG A 2 -17.05 22.09 -2.94
C ARG A 2 -16.46 20.87 -3.66
N LEU A 3 -15.16 20.66 -3.47
CA LEU A 3 -14.39 19.52 -3.95
C LEU A 3 -15.07 18.20 -3.57
N LEU A 4 -15.79 17.58 -4.50
CA LEU A 4 -16.11 16.16 -4.44
C LEU A 4 -14.79 15.41 -4.66
N ARG A 5 -13.96 15.28 -3.61
CA ARG A 5 -12.95 14.22 -3.55
C ARG A 5 -13.72 12.90 -3.46
N TYR A 6 -14.22 12.43 -4.59
CA TYR A 6 -14.81 11.11 -4.73
C TYR A 6 -13.67 10.12 -4.57
N ARG A 7 -13.48 9.63 -3.34
CA ARG A 7 -12.59 8.50 -3.10
C ARG A 7 -13.26 7.30 -3.77
N PRO A 8 -12.59 6.60 -4.71
CA PRO A 8 -13.14 5.37 -5.25
C PRO A 8 -13.45 4.42 -4.10
N ARG A 9 -14.56 3.69 -4.21
CA ARG A 9 -15.03 2.73 -3.21
C ARG A 9 -14.96 1.34 -3.82
N SER A 10 -14.60 0.35 -3.01
CA SER A 10 -14.80 -1.04 -3.43
C SER A 10 -16.28 -1.40 -3.39
N ILE A 11 -16.66 -2.42 -4.14
CA ILE A 11 -18.01 -2.97 -4.12
C ILE A 11 -18.38 -3.39 -2.69
N ALA A 12 -17.46 -4.02 -1.95
CA ALA A 12 -17.70 -4.41 -0.56
C ALA A 12 -17.97 -3.20 0.36
N GLU A 13 -17.27 -2.08 0.19
CA GLU A 13 -17.55 -0.84 0.93
C GLU A 13 -18.96 -0.31 0.63
N VAL A 14 -19.39 -0.40 -0.64
CA VAL A 14 -20.74 0.02 -1.05
C VAL A 14 -21.81 -0.90 -0.47
N ARG A 15 -21.62 -2.23 -0.56
CA ARG A 15 -22.55 -3.21 0.02
C ARG A 15 -22.70 -3.01 1.52
N SER A 16 -21.59 -2.92 2.25
CA SER A 16 -21.59 -2.66 3.69
C SER A 16 -22.34 -1.36 4.03
N ARG A 17 -22.13 -0.30 3.23
CA ARG A 17 -22.85 0.96 3.42
C ARG A 17 -24.35 0.81 3.19
N LEU A 18 -24.79 0.13 2.14
CA LEU A 18 -26.21 -0.05 1.86
C LEU A 18 -26.90 -0.91 2.94
N HIS A 19 -26.25 -1.98 3.41
CA HIS A 19 -26.78 -2.76 4.54
C HIS A 19 -26.90 -1.93 5.82
N SER A 20 -25.92 -1.05 6.11
CA SER A 20 -25.99 -0.15 7.27
C SER A 20 -27.16 0.84 7.20
N LEU A 21 -27.74 1.05 6.02
CA LEU A 21 -28.91 1.90 5.78
C LEU A 21 -30.23 1.12 5.82
N GLY A 22 -30.19 -0.20 6.03
CA GLY A 22 -31.38 -1.04 6.17
C GLY A 22 -31.91 -1.65 4.85
N PHE A 23 -31.16 -1.54 3.75
CA PHE A 23 -31.54 -2.19 2.49
C PHE A 23 -31.37 -3.71 2.56
N THR A 24 -32.31 -4.42 1.93
CA THR A 24 -32.29 -5.88 1.82
C THR A 24 -31.22 -6.37 0.84
N GLU A 25 -30.77 -7.62 0.97
CA GLU A 25 -29.77 -8.21 0.05
C GLU A 25 -30.14 -8.04 -1.42
N LYS A 26 -31.42 -8.27 -1.76
CA LYS A 26 -31.91 -8.13 -3.14
C LYS A 26 -31.83 -6.71 -3.67
N GLU A 27 -32.10 -5.71 -2.83
CA GLU A 27 -31.99 -4.30 -3.22
C GLU A 27 -30.52 -3.89 -3.40
N VAL A 28 -29.64 -4.37 -2.51
CA VAL A 28 -28.20 -4.15 -2.60
C VAL A 28 -27.63 -4.77 -3.86
N ASP A 29 -27.95 -6.04 -4.15
CA ASP A 29 -27.52 -6.73 -5.36
C ASP A 29 -27.94 -5.98 -6.63
N LYS A 30 -29.20 -5.55 -6.68
CA LYS A 30 -29.71 -4.78 -7.82
C LYS A 30 -28.98 -3.45 -7.98
N ALA A 31 -28.74 -2.73 -6.89
CA ALA A 31 -28.05 -1.45 -6.91
C ALA A 31 -26.58 -1.59 -7.34
N VAL A 32 -25.87 -2.58 -6.79
CA VAL A 32 -24.48 -2.89 -7.14
C VAL A 32 -24.38 -3.29 -8.61
N SER A 33 -25.21 -4.23 -9.07
CA SER A 33 -25.20 -4.68 -10.46
C SER A 33 -25.49 -3.53 -11.44
N THR A 34 -26.42 -2.63 -11.09
CA THR A 34 -26.70 -1.44 -11.90
C THR A 34 -25.51 -0.49 -11.94
N ALA A 35 -24.83 -0.29 -10.81
CA ALA A 35 -23.66 0.57 -10.72
C ALA A 35 -22.45 0.00 -11.46
N GLU A 36 -22.23 -1.32 -11.40
CA GLU A 36 -21.21 -2.01 -12.19
C GLU A 36 -21.50 -1.90 -13.69
N ALA A 37 -22.74 -2.16 -14.12
CA ALA A 37 -23.15 -2.02 -15.52
C ALA A 37 -22.99 -0.58 -16.05
N ALA A 38 -23.15 0.42 -15.18
CA ALA A 38 -22.92 1.82 -15.50
C ALA A 38 -21.43 2.24 -15.40
N GLY A 39 -20.51 1.33 -15.05
CA GLY A 39 -19.09 1.62 -14.87
C GLY A 39 -18.77 2.50 -13.65
N LEU A 40 -19.71 2.63 -12.71
CA LEU A 40 -19.54 3.43 -11.49
C LEU A 40 -18.79 2.65 -10.40
N LEU A 41 -18.86 1.32 -10.44
CA LEU A 41 -18.11 0.42 -9.57
C LEU A 41 -17.31 -0.57 -10.42
N ASP A 42 -16.04 -0.72 -10.09
CA ASP A 42 -15.11 -1.65 -10.72
C ASP A 42 -14.00 -1.95 -9.71
N ASP A 43 -14.04 -3.15 -9.12
CA ASP A 43 -13.05 -3.59 -8.13
C ASP A 43 -11.66 -3.83 -8.74
N GLU A 44 -11.59 -4.16 -10.04
CA GLU A 44 -10.31 -4.31 -10.73
C GLU A 44 -9.65 -2.94 -10.94
N ALA A 45 -10.42 -1.94 -11.41
CA ALA A 45 -9.96 -0.55 -11.48
C ALA A 45 -9.59 -0.01 -10.10
N PHE A 46 -10.42 -0.28 -9.10
CA PHE A 46 -10.14 0.08 -7.72
C PHE A 46 -8.79 -0.48 -7.26
N ALA A 47 -8.54 -1.78 -7.47
CA ALA A 47 -7.30 -2.43 -7.07
C ALA A 47 -6.08 -1.79 -7.74
N ARG A 48 -6.16 -1.51 -9.05
CA ARG A 48 -5.07 -0.84 -9.80
C ARG A 48 -4.75 0.55 -9.25
N VAL A 49 -5.79 1.37 -9.06
CA VAL A 49 -5.64 2.74 -8.53
C VAL A 49 -5.09 2.71 -7.11
N TRP A 50 -5.54 1.77 -6.28
CA TRP A 50 -5.06 1.62 -4.91
C TRP A 50 -3.57 1.29 -4.85
N VAL A 51 -3.10 0.33 -5.65
CA VAL A 51 -1.69 -0.02 -5.71
C VAL A 51 -0.85 1.18 -6.18
N GLN A 52 -1.29 1.88 -7.22
CA GLN A 52 -0.61 3.08 -7.72
C GLN A 52 -0.53 4.18 -6.66
N ASP A 53 -1.64 4.49 -5.99
CA ASP A 53 -1.68 5.50 -4.92
C ASP A 53 -0.69 5.18 -3.80
N ARG A 54 -0.63 3.91 -3.38
CA ARG A 54 0.33 3.46 -2.36
C ARG A 54 1.77 3.63 -2.84
N LEU A 55 2.09 3.18 -4.04
CA LEU A 55 3.45 3.30 -4.58
C LEU A 55 3.90 4.75 -4.75
N LEU A 56 2.98 5.67 -5.02
CA LEU A 56 3.30 7.10 -5.21
C LEU A 56 3.40 7.88 -3.90
N HIS A 57 2.42 7.71 -3.00
CA HIS A 57 2.27 8.61 -1.85
C HIS A 57 2.67 7.97 -0.51
N HIS A 58 2.49 6.66 -0.35
CA HIS A 58 2.80 5.97 0.89
C HIS A 58 3.29 4.55 0.62
N PRO A 59 4.55 4.38 0.13
CA PRO A 59 5.01 3.08 -0.34
C PRO A 59 5.07 2.08 0.81
N LEU A 60 4.46 0.92 0.60
CA LEU A 60 4.34 -0.18 1.53
C LEU A 60 4.98 -1.44 0.94
N SER A 61 5.14 -2.48 1.75
CA SER A 61 5.48 -3.81 1.22
C SER A 61 4.35 -4.40 0.40
N GLN A 62 4.66 -5.39 -0.43
CA GLN A 62 3.63 -6.10 -1.18
C GLN A 62 2.60 -6.74 -0.27
N ARG A 63 3.07 -7.35 0.83
CA ARG A 63 2.20 -7.99 1.81
C ARG A 63 1.22 -6.99 2.42
N ALA A 64 1.69 -5.79 2.77
CA ALA A 64 0.85 -4.76 3.35
C ALA A 64 -0.21 -4.25 2.35
N ILE A 65 0.16 -4.00 1.09
CA ILE A 65 -0.81 -3.56 0.07
C ILE A 65 -1.85 -4.65 -0.22
N ARG A 66 -1.42 -5.91 -0.31
CA ARG A 66 -2.33 -7.06 -0.47
C ARG A 66 -3.32 -7.15 0.69
N GLN A 67 -2.86 -6.96 1.92
CA GLN A 67 -3.72 -6.96 3.09
C GLN A 67 -4.73 -5.80 3.05
N GLU A 68 -4.28 -4.58 2.73
CA GLU A 68 -5.20 -3.44 2.62
C GLU A 68 -6.29 -3.65 1.57
N LEU A 69 -5.97 -4.29 0.43
CA LEU A 69 -6.95 -4.63 -0.59
C LEU A 69 -7.91 -5.72 -0.12
N ALA A 70 -7.41 -6.73 0.60
CA ALA A 70 -8.25 -7.78 1.18
C ALA A 70 -9.21 -7.23 2.24
N ASP A 71 -8.74 -6.32 3.09
CA ASP A 71 -9.55 -5.63 4.11
C ASP A 71 -10.66 -4.76 3.46
N LYS A 72 -10.50 -4.43 2.18
CA LYS A 72 -11.49 -3.72 1.37
C LYS A 72 -12.43 -4.65 0.61
N GLY A 73 -12.31 -5.96 0.80
CA GLY A 73 -13.14 -6.96 0.15
C GLY A 73 -12.83 -7.18 -1.34
N ILE A 74 -11.65 -6.79 -1.81
CA ILE A 74 -11.24 -7.07 -3.19
C ILE A 74 -10.87 -8.54 -3.33
N ASP A 75 -11.36 -9.18 -4.40
CA ASP A 75 -11.08 -10.58 -4.66
C ASP A 75 -9.57 -10.86 -4.85
N ARG A 76 -9.13 -12.02 -4.38
CA ARG A 76 -7.71 -12.42 -4.42
C ARG A 76 -7.13 -12.45 -5.83
N GLN A 77 -7.91 -12.84 -6.84
CA GLN A 77 -7.47 -12.86 -8.23
C GLN A 77 -7.20 -11.45 -8.75
N MET A 78 -8.09 -10.50 -8.46
CA MET A 78 -7.93 -9.08 -8.83
C MET A 78 -6.72 -8.45 -8.11
N ILE A 79 -6.54 -8.76 -6.81
CA ILE A 79 -5.35 -8.36 -6.05
C ILE A 79 -4.08 -8.88 -6.73
N ASN A 80 -4.05 -10.17 -7.07
CA ASN A 80 -2.89 -10.78 -7.72
C ASN A 80 -2.58 -10.13 -9.06
N ALA A 81 -3.60 -9.91 -9.90
CA ALA A 81 -3.44 -9.27 -11.20
C ALA A 81 -2.89 -7.84 -11.08
N ALA A 82 -3.46 -7.02 -10.20
CA ALA A 82 -3.00 -5.65 -9.96
C ALA A 82 -1.56 -5.62 -9.44
N MET A 83 -1.24 -6.46 -8.44
CA MET A 83 0.09 -6.53 -7.85
C MET A 83 1.14 -7.04 -8.84
N GLN A 84 0.85 -8.06 -9.64
CA GLN A 84 1.79 -8.59 -10.63
C GLN A 84 2.16 -7.55 -11.69
N LYS A 85 1.17 -6.75 -12.13
CA LYS A 85 1.37 -5.73 -13.16
C LYS A 85 2.08 -4.48 -12.63
N LEU A 86 1.73 -4.02 -11.43
CA LEU A 86 2.15 -2.71 -10.93
C LEU A 86 3.27 -2.78 -9.90
N TYR A 87 3.40 -3.90 -9.17
CA TYR A 87 4.38 -4.07 -8.10
C TYR A 87 5.03 -5.46 -8.15
N PRO A 88 5.90 -5.72 -9.14
CA PRO A 88 6.61 -7.00 -9.25
C PRO A 88 7.59 -7.20 -8.08
N THR A 89 7.86 -8.45 -7.70
CA THR A 89 8.75 -8.83 -6.58
C THR A 89 10.10 -8.13 -6.58
N LYS A 90 10.71 -7.95 -7.75
CA LYS A 90 12.00 -7.26 -7.91
C LYS A 90 11.97 -5.79 -7.43
N ALA A 91 10.83 -5.11 -7.57
CA ALA A 91 10.70 -3.70 -7.21
C ALA A 91 10.60 -3.47 -5.69
N GLU A 92 10.26 -4.50 -4.89
CA GLU A 92 10.08 -4.34 -3.44
C GLU A 92 11.37 -3.93 -2.74
N LYS A 93 12.49 -4.55 -3.15
CA LYS A 93 13.82 -4.18 -2.64
C LYS A 93 14.21 -2.76 -3.04
N GLU A 94 13.94 -2.35 -4.26
CA GLU A 94 14.27 -1.01 -4.78
C GLU A 94 13.50 0.09 -4.01
N ILE A 95 12.21 -0.12 -3.76
CA ILE A 95 11.40 0.79 -2.94
C ILE A 95 11.92 0.84 -1.51
N ALA A 96 12.26 -0.32 -0.92
CA ALA A 96 12.82 -0.38 0.42
C ALA A 96 14.16 0.36 0.53
N LEU A 97 15.05 0.23 -0.47
CA LEU A 97 16.33 0.95 -0.56
C LEU A 97 16.10 2.47 -0.62
N LYS A 98 15.21 2.93 -1.50
CA LYS A 98 14.87 4.36 -1.61
C LYS A 98 14.37 4.92 -0.28
N LEU A 99 13.40 4.23 0.34
CA LEU A 99 12.85 4.61 1.63
C LEU A 99 13.90 4.61 2.75
N ALA A 100 14.84 3.65 2.74
CA ALA A 100 15.93 3.59 3.69
C ALA A 100 16.83 4.82 3.57
N GLY A 101 17.24 5.19 2.34
CA GLY A 101 18.06 6.38 2.09
C GLY A 101 17.41 7.67 2.56
N GLU A 102 16.14 7.89 2.21
CA GLU A 102 15.40 9.07 2.67
C GLU A 102 15.34 9.19 4.20
N ARG A 103 15.24 8.05 4.90
CA ARG A 103 15.16 8.02 6.37
C ARG A 103 16.51 8.15 7.03
N LEU A 104 17.53 7.49 6.51
CA LEU A 104 18.89 7.63 6.98
C LEU A 104 19.32 9.10 6.82
N ALA A 105 19.07 9.74 5.68
CA ALA A 105 19.37 11.17 5.50
C ALA A 105 18.62 12.05 6.51
N ARG A 106 17.33 11.78 6.73
CA ARG A 106 16.51 12.51 7.74
C ARG A 106 17.03 12.37 9.17
N TYR A 107 17.68 11.26 9.49
CA TYR A 107 18.19 10.94 10.82
C TYR A 107 19.70 11.19 10.95
N ALA A 108 20.31 11.99 10.06
CA ALA A 108 21.75 12.24 10.05
C ALA A 108 22.30 12.87 11.34
N THR A 109 21.46 13.53 12.16
CA THR A 109 21.86 14.13 13.45
C THR A 109 21.89 13.13 14.61
N LEU A 110 21.43 11.90 14.40
CA LEU A 110 21.43 10.85 15.42
C LEU A 110 22.71 10.02 15.32
N ASP A 111 23.10 9.40 16.43
CA ASP A 111 24.14 8.37 16.42
C ASP A 111 23.74 7.20 15.50
N ARG A 112 24.76 6.53 14.94
CA ARG A 112 24.58 5.46 13.97
C ARG A 112 23.59 4.39 14.45
N ALA A 113 23.72 3.94 15.70
CA ALA A 113 22.86 2.89 16.24
C ALA A 113 21.38 3.31 16.24
N LYS A 114 21.07 4.51 16.73
CA LYS A 114 19.70 5.06 16.71
C LYS A 114 19.20 5.33 15.29
N ARG A 115 20.05 5.86 14.41
CA ARG A 115 19.75 6.12 13.00
C ARG A 115 19.32 4.82 12.29
N MET A 116 20.06 3.75 12.52
CA MET A 116 19.76 2.42 11.99
C MET A 116 18.47 1.84 12.57
N GLN A 117 18.35 1.82 13.90
CA GLN A 117 17.18 1.27 14.59
C GLN A 117 15.88 1.95 14.15
N ARG A 118 15.88 3.29 14.02
CA ARG A 118 14.70 4.06 13.58
C ARG A 118 14.33 3.79 12.12
N THR A 119 15.33 3.60 11.25
CA THR A 119 15.11 3.26 9.83
C THR A 119 14.52 1.87 9.68
N ILE A 120 15.09 0.87 10.36
CA ILE A 120 14.57 -0.51 10.35
C ILE A 120 13.14 -0.53 10.88
N SER A 121 12.90 0.10 12.04
CA SER A 121 11.57 0.19 12.66
C SER A 121 10.54 0.89 11.78
N PHE A 122 10.97 1.86 10.98
CA PHE A 122 10.10 2.52 10.02
C PHE A 122 9.70 1.59 8.87
N LEU A 123 10.64 0.85 8.29
CA LEU A 123 10.38 -0.10 7.21
C LEU A 123 9.50 -1.26 7.69
N THR A 124 9.73 -1.79 8.90
CA THR A 124 8.89 -2.87 9.44
C THR A 124 7.44 -2.43 9.66
N ARG A 125 7.19 -1.20 10.13
CA ARG A 125 5.84 -0.62 10.21
C ARG A 125 5.17 -0.44 8.84
N ARG A 126 5.96 -0.38 7.77
CA ARG A 126 5.46 -0.36 6.37
C ARG A 126 5.25 -1.77 5.80
N GLY A 127 5.43 -2.79 6.63
CA GLY A 127 5.16 -4.18 6.30
C GLY A 127 6.33 -4.92 5.65
N PHE A 128 7.49 -4.28 5.46
CA PHE A 128 8.69 -4.97 4.97
C PHE A 128 9.18 -5.96 6.02
N SER A 129 9.72 -7.10 5.59
CA SER A 129 10.27 -8.08 6.53
C SER A 129 11.45 -7.47 7.29
N PHE A 130 11.67 -7.92 8.53
CA PHE A 130 12.80 -7.46 9.32
C PHE A 130 14.15 -7.72 8.62
N SER A 131 14.29 -8.88 7.98
CA SER A 131 15.50 -9.24 7.22
C SER A 131 15.76 -8.28 6.06
N LEU A 132 14.74 -7.96 5.27
CA LEU A 132 14.87 -7.00 4.17
C LEU A 132 15.16 -5.61 4.71
N ALA A 133 14.42 -5.16 5.72
CA ALA A 133 14.59 -3.83 6.34
C ALA A 133 16.00 -3.62 6.89
N ARG A 134 16.55 -4.62 7.58
CA ARG A 134 17.94 -4.60 8.07
C ARG A 134 18.94 -4.55 6.91
N SER A 135 18.79 -5.47 5.95
CA SER A 135 19.72 -5.57 4.81
C SER A 135 19.78 -4.28 4.00
N VAL A 136 18.65 -3.67 3.64
CA VAL A 136 18.65 -2.43 2.85
C VAL A 136 19.21 -1.25 3.63
N ALA A 137 18.95 -1.18 4.94
CA ALA A 137 19.46 -0.09 5.76
C ALA A 137 20.99 -0.20 5.92
N GLU A 138 21.54 -1.42 6.06
CA GLU A 138 22.98 -1.66 6.10
C GLU A 138 23.65 -1.32 4.75
N ILE A 139 23.05 -1.71 3.63
CA ILE A 139 23.53 -1.37 2.28
C ILE A 139 23.64 0.15 2.14
N VAL A 140 22.56 0.87 2.44
CA VAL A 140 22.53 2.32 2.24
C VAL A 140 23.46 3.06 3.20
N ALA A 141 23.62 2.59 4.44
CA ALA A 141 24.57 3.17 5.39
C ALA A 141 26.03 3.04 4.90
N ARG A 142 26.39 1.89 4.30
CA ARG A 142 27.71 1.69 3.69
C ARG A 142 27.94 2.64 2.51
N ASP A 143 26.95 2.78 1.63
CA ASP A 143 27.04 3.65 0.45
C ASP A 143 27.18 5.14 0.82
N HIS A 144 26.72 5.55 2.00
CA HIS A 144 26.85 6.93 2.51
C HIS A 144 28.17 7.21 3.24
N GLY A 145 29.11 6.26 3.24
CA GLY A 145 30.43 6.48 3.86
C GLY A 145 30.42 6.45 5.38
N ASP A 146 29.41 5.85 6.02
CA ASP A 146 29.51 5.41 7.42
C ASP A 146 30.47 4.17 7.46
N ASN A 147 31.71 4.34 7.00
CA ASN A 147 32.80 3.41 7.30
C ASN A 147 33.24 3.66 8.74
N GLU A 148 33.52 2.56 9.43
CA GLU A 148 33.93 2.52 10.83
C GLU A 148 35.12 3.44 11.08
N ASP A 149 34.92 4.46 11.94
CA ASP A 149 35.94 4.94 12.87
C ASP A 149 35.76 4.17 14.19
#